data_AF-A0A959S663-F1
#
_entry.id   AF-A0A959S663-F1
#
_cell.length_a   1.000
_cell.length_b   1.000
_cell.length_c   1.000
_cell.angle_alpha   90.00
_cell.angle_beta   90.00
_cell.angle_gamma   90.00
#
_symmetry.space_group_name_H-M   'P 1'
#
loop_
_entity.id
_entity.type
_entity.pdbx_description
1 polymer ?
#
loop_
_entity_poly.entity_id
_entity_poly.type
_entity_poly.pdbx_seq_one_letter_code
_entity_poly.pdbx_strand_id
1 'polypeptide(L)'
;MRILRLLLAILLSCFSVGLYANHVLGGNITYECLGGNTYEITLTYYADCFGATTPPPEENIFFFPTVSGCANAFSVPFQFVSQTEISDLCASELTNSSCQSGFLPGTNAVVYSAVVDLDVSCVWDVAWETADWNYFINMDNSTLPTAYLGTLIDPSQGCSQSVVR
;
A
#
# COMPACT_ATOMS: atom_id res chain seq x y z
N MET A 1 32.21 -36.55 -17.56
CA MET A 1 30.75 -36.67 -17.32
C MET A 1 30.31 -36.36 -15.89
N ARG A 2 31.00 -36.82 -14.82
CA ARG A 2 30.59 -36.54 -13.43
C ARG A 2 30.68 -35.05 -13.03
N ILE A 3 31.75 -34.35 -13.43
CA ILE A 3 31.95 -32.92 -13.17
C ILE A 3 30.88 -32.05 -13.84
N LEU A 4 30.51 -32.35 -15.09
CA LEU A 4 29.47 -31.62 -15.81
C LEU A 4 28.09 -31.76 -15.15
N ARG A 5 27.77 -32.94 -14.59
CA ARG A 5 26.53 -33.16 -13.84
C ARG A 5 26.50 -32.38 -12.52
N LEU A 6 27.65 -32.26 -11.84
CA LEU A 6 27.77 -31.44 -10.62
C LEU A 6 27.62 -29.94 -10.93
N LEU A 7 28.27 -29.45 -11.99
CA LEU A 7 28.13 -28.07 -12.43
C LEU A 7 26.69 -27.74 -12.84
N LEU A 8 26.02 -28.65 -13.54
CA LEU A 8 24.61 -28.50 -13.91
C LEU A 8 23.69 -28.51 -12.68
N ALA A 9 23.93 -29.40 -11.71
CA ALA A 9 23.15 -29.43 -10.46
C ALA A 9 23.32 -28.15 -9.63
N ILE A 10 24.54 -27.61 -9.55
CA ILE A 10 24.82 -26.33 -8.87
C ILE A 10 24.12 -25.19 -9.59
N LEU A 11 24.22 -25.14 -10.93
CA LEU A 11 23.57 -24.12 -11.75
C LEU A 11 22.04 -24.14 -11.58
N LEU A 12 21.40 -25.31 -11.62
CA LEU A 12 19.95 -25.42 -11.39
C LEU A 12 19.55 -25.05 -9.95
N SER A 13 20.40 -25.27 -8.95
CA SER A 13 20.11 -24.86 -7.56
C SER A 13 20.18 -23.35 -7.36
N CYS A 14 20.99 -22.63 -8.15
CA CYS A 14 21.06 -21.17 -8.08
C CYS A 14 19.82 -20.47 -8.65
N PHE A 15 19.01 -21.16 -9.47
CA PHE A 15 17.80 -20.60 -10.08
C PHE A 15 16.52 -20.83 -9.25
N SER A 16 16.59 -21.48 -8.08
CA SER A 16 15.39 -21.78 -7.28
C SER A 16 15.01 -20.70 -6.27
N VAL A 17 15.66 -19.53 -6.29
CA VAL A 17 15.25 -18.40 -5.44
C VAL A 17 14.03 -17.73 -6.07
N GLY A 18 12.88 -17.83 -5.40
CA GLY A 18 11.70 -17.06 -5.77
C GLY A 18 11.96 -15.58 -5.47
N LEU A 19 11.82 -14.74 -6.50
CA LEU A 19 11.75 -13.30 -6.31
C LEU A 19 10.29 -12.95 -6.02
N TYR A 20 10.01 -12.47 -4.81
CA TYR A 20 8.71 -11.92 -4.43
C TYR A 20 8.79 -10.42 -4.61
N ALA A 21 7.77 -9.84 -5.23
CA ALA A 21 7.64 -8.42 -5.41
C ALA A 21 6.19 -8.07 -5.09
N ASN A 22 5.99 -7.25 -4.07
CA ASN A 22 4.70 -6.63 -3.85
C ASN A 22 4.62 -5.50 -4.83
N HIS A 23 3.74 -5.57 -5.81
CA HIS A 23 3.57 -4.47 -6.74
C HIS A 23 2.30 -3.70 -6.36
N VAL A 24 2.48 -2.49 -5.86
CA VAL A 24 1.40 -1.54 -5.60
C VAL A 24 0.95 -0.94 -6.93
N LEU A 25 -0.31 -1.21 -7.27
CA LEU A 25 -0.98 -0.71 -8.47
C LEU A 25 -1.52 0.72 -8.29
N GLY A 26 -1.73 1.12 -7.04
CA GLY A 26 -2.30 2.42 -6.66
C GLY A 26 -3.02 2.33 -5.32
N GLY A 27 -3.81 3.34 -5.00
CA GLY A 27 -4.55 3.40 -3.75
C GLY A 27 -4.98 4.81 -3.39
N ASN A 28 -5.39 5.00 -2.15
CA ASN A 28 -5.75 6.29 -1.58
C ASN A 28 -5.62 6.29 -0.05
N ILE A 29 -5.54 7.49 0.52
CA ILE A 29 -5.74 7.73 1.96
C ILE A 29 -7.05 8.51 2.12
N THR A 30 -7.97 7.96 2.91
CA THR A 30 -9.27 8.54 3.28
C THR A 30 -9.30 8.83 4.76
N TYR A 31 -10.20 9.71 5.20
CA TYR A 31 -10.33 10.03 6.61
C TYR A 31 -11.77 10.39 6.98
N GLU A 32 -12.15 10.01 8.19
CA GLU A 32 -13.42 10.34 8.84
C GLU A 32 -13.15 11.11 10.14
N CYS A 33 -13.82 12.24 10.30
CA CYS A 33 -13.77 13.00 11.54
C CYS A 33 -14.72 12.37 12.57
N LEU A 34 -14.17 11.85 13.67
CA LEU A 34 -14.95 11.23 14.76
C LEU A 34 -15.49 12.26 15.76
N GLY A 35 -15.05 13.51 15.64
CA GLY A 35 -15.44 14.64 16.49
C GLY A 35 -14.23 15.32 17.15
N GLY A 36 -14.37 16.61 17.43
CA GLY A 36 -13.26 17.41 17.97
C GLY A 36 -12.09 17.46 17.00
N ASN A 37 -10.95 16.93 17.42
CA ASN A 37 -9.72 16.85 16.63
C ASN A 37 -9.28 15.40 16.36
N THR A 38 -10.18 14.45 16.54
CA THR A 38 -9.94 13.01 16.40
C THR A 38 -10.42 12.53 15.03
N TYR A 39 -9.54 11.83 14.31
CA TYR A 39 -9.78 11.34 12.95
C TYR A 39 -9.48 9.85 12.87
N GLU A 40 -10.38 9.07 12.26
CA GLU A 40 -10.05 7.75 11.73
C GLU A 40 -9.49 7.93 10.33
N ILE A 41 -8.27 7.46 10.09
CA ILE A 41 -7.59 7.60 8.82
C ILE A 41 -7.35 6.20 8.27
N THR A 42 -7.70 5.99 7.01
CA THR A 42 -7.66 4.70 6.36
C THR A 42 -6.78 4.76 5.11
N LEU A 43 -5.74 3.93 5.10
CA LEU A 43 -4.93 3.64 3.92
C LEU A 43 -5.57 2.47 3.19
N THR A 44 -5.90 2.65 1.91
CA THR A 44 -6.25 1.54 1.01
C THR A 44 -5.25 1.53 -0.14
N TYR A 45 -4.52 0.43 -0.32
CA TYR A 45 -3.69 0.22 -1.51
C TYR A 45 -4.08 -1.06 -2.24
N TYR A 46 -3.83 -1.07 -3.55
CA TYR A 46 -4.15 -2.17 -4.44
C TYR A 46 -2.87 -2.92 -4.78
N ALA A 47 -2.76 -4.17 -4.32
CA ALA A 47 -1.61 -5.02 -4.56
C ALA A 47 -1.90 -6.00 -5.71
N ASP A 48 -0.97 -6.08 -6.66
CA ASP A 48 -0.92 -7.16 -7.64
C ASP A 48 -0.69 -8.49 -6.92
N CYS A 49 -1.49 -9.51 -7.23
CA CYS A 49 -1.37 -10.83 -6.62
C CYS A 49 -0.20 -11.66 -7.19
N PHE A 50 0.38 -11.29 -8.33
CA PHE A 50 1.55 -12.00 -8.87
C PHE A 50 2.79 -11.77 -8.00
N GLY A 51 3.15 -12.78 -7.20
CA GLY A 51 4.33 -12.72 -6.34
C GLY A 51 4.14 -11.88 -5.07
N ALA A 52 2.89 -11.54 -4.74
CA ALA A 52 2.55 -10.83 -3.51
C ALA A 52 2.94 -11.64 -2.27
N THR A 53 3.49 -10.96 -1.28
CA THR A 53 3.63 -11.46 0.07
C THR A 53 2.39 -11.13 0.89
N THR A 54 2.22 -11.83 2.00
CA THR A 54 1.22 -11.45 3.00
C THR A 54 1.47 -10.01 3.46
N PRO A 55 0.45 -9.14 3.49
CA PRO A 55 0.58 -7.81 4.07
C PRO A 55 1.07 -7.88 5.52
N PRO A 56 1.97 -6.98 5.96
CA PRO A 56 2.38 -6.93 7.36
C PRO A 56 1.19 -6.62 8.29
N PRO A 57 1.31 -6.90 9.61
CA PRO A 57 0.25 -6.57 10.56
C PRO A 57 0.06 -5.05 10.73
N GLU A 58 1.05 -4.24 10.35
CA GLU A 58 1.01 -2.79 10.47
C GLU A 58 1.87 -2.10 9.38
N GLU A 59 1.49 -0.86 9.08
CA GLU A 59 2.18 0.04 8.15
C GLU A 59 2.39 1.41 8.80
N ASN A 60 3.50 2.08 8.52
CA ASN A 60 3.76 3.41 9.08
C ASN A 60 3.28 4.52 8.14
N ILE A 61 2.43 5.40 8.65
CA ILE A 61 1.93 6.57 7.91
C ILE A 61 2.57 7.82 8.52
N PHE A 62 3.03 8.73 7.67
CA PHE A 62 3.76 9.93 8.03
C PHE A 62 2.86 11.16 7.97
N PHE A 63 3.03 12.06 8.93
CA PHE A 63 2.25 13.28 9.07
C PHE A 63 3.21 14.47 9.07
N PHE A 64 3.12 15.31 8.04
CA PHE A 64 3.95 16.49 7.89
C PHE A 64 3.11 17.76 8.06
N PRO A 65 3.51 18.68 8.96
CA PRO A 65 2.86 19.98 9.06
C PRO A 65 3.20 20.83 7.82
N THR A 66 2.19 21.44 7.20
CA THR A 66 2.43 22.31 6.03
C THR A 66 2.58 23.79 6.39
N VAL A 67 2.30 24.15 7.64
CA VAL A 67 2.29 25.55 8.12
C VAL A 67 3.40 25.78 9.15
N SER A 68 4.07 26.94 9.09
CA SER A 68 5.11 27.30 10.07
C SER A 68 4.51 27.56 11.45
N GLY A 69 5.16 27.06 12.51
CA GLY A 69 4.72 27.24 13.90
C GLY A 69 3.88 26.09 14.46
N CYS A 70 3.67 25.05 13.64
CA CYS A 70 3.01 23.80 13.98
C CYS A 70 3.87 22.82 14.77
N ALA A 71 3.23 21.77 15.29
CA ALA A 71 3.90 20.60 15.84
C ALA A 71 4.85 19.94 14.82
N ASN A 72 5.84 19.19 15.32
CA ASN A 72 6.79 18.48 14.46
C ASN A 72 6.11 17.35 13.67
N ALA A 73 6.73 16.96 12.56
CA ALA A 73 6.32 15.77 11.83
C ALA A 73 6.41 14.51 12.72
N PHE A 74 5.49 13.57 12.50
CA PHE A 74 5.43 12.31 13.24
C PHE A 74 4.97 11.16 12.34
N SER A 75 4.98 9.94 12.87
CA SER A 75 4.42 8.77 12.19
C SER A 75 3.54 7.96 13.13
N VAL A 76 2.54 7.28 12.57
CA VAL A 76 1.60 6.43 13.30
C VAL A 76 1.56 5.05 12.64
N PRO A 77 1.67 3.96 13.41
CA PRO A 77 1.46 2.62 12.89
C PRO A 77 -0.04 2.37 12.69
N PHE A 78 -0.45 2.20 11.44
CA PHE A 78 -1.81 1.80 11.11
C PHE A 78 -1.91 0.28 11.17
N GLN A 79 -2.99 -0.22 11.74
CA GLN A 79 -3.19 -1.65 11.94
C GLN A 79 -3.90 -2.25 10.74
N PHE A 80 -3.52 -3.48 10.37
CA PHE A 80 -4.17 -4.22 9.31
C PHE A 80 -5.66 -4.42 9.62
N VAL A 81 -6.52 -4.08 8.66
CA VAL A 81 -7.97 -4.21 8.78
C VAL A 81 -8.48 -5.37 7.92
N SER A 82 -8.16 -5.35 6.62
CA SER A 82 -8.66 -6.36 5.70
C SER A 82 -7.84 -6.48 4.42
N GLN A 83 -7.99 -7.63 3.77
CA GLN A 83 -7.51 -7.89 2.42
C GLN A 83 -8.63 -8.55 1.63
N THR A 84 -9.02 -7.95 0.51
CA THR A 84 -10.12 -8.46 -0.33
C THR A 84 -9.71 -8.46 -1.79
N GLU A 85 -9.98 -9.55 -2.49
CA GLU A 85 -9.77 -9.63 -3.93
C GLU A 85 -10.78 -8.75 -4.68
N ILE A 86 -10.27 -7.83 -5.50
CA ILE A 86 -11.02 -6.88 -6.33
C ILE A 86 -10.59 -6.95 -7.80
N SER A 87 -10.22 -8.14 -8.27
CA SER A 87 -9.79 -8.40 -9.64
C SER A 87 -10.85 -7.97 -10.66
N ASP A 88 -10.44 -7.28 -11.74
CA ASP A 88 -11.31 -6.89 -12.85
C ASP A 88 -11.55 -8.08 -13.80
N LEU A 89 -12.15 -9.14 -13.24
CA LEU A 89 -12.47 -10.39 -13.91
C LEU A 89 -13.95 -10.70 -13.74
N CYS A 90 -14.53 -11.47 -14.68
CA CYS A 90 -15.87 -11.98 -14.48
C CYS A 90 -15.90 -12.89 -13.25
N ALA A 91 -17.04 -12.97 -12.54
CA ALA A 91 -17.17 -13.83 -11.35
C ALA A 91 -16.81 -15.31 -11.61
N SER A 92 -17.05 -15.81 -12.82
CA SER A 92 -16.67 -17.16 -13.25
C SER A 92 -15.17 -17.36 -13.47
N GLU A 93 -14.41 -16.27 -13.62
CA GLU A 93 -12.98 -16.27 -13.91
C GLU A 93 -12.13 -15.98 -12.67
N LEU A 94 -12.74 -15.53 -11.56
CA LEU A 94 -12.04 -15.26 -10.30
C LEU A 94 -11.25 -16.47 -9.77
N THR A 95 -11.73 -17.70 -9.99
CA THR A 95 -10.99 -18.91 -9.61
C THR A 95 -9.68 -19.10 -10.37
N ASN A 96 -9.52 -18.40 -11.50
CA ASN A 96 -8.32 -18.42 -12.33
C ASN A 96 -7.46 -17.16 -12.14
N SER A 97 -7.79 -16.29 -11.19
CA SER A 97 -6.98 -15.11 -10.87
C SER A 97 -5.68 -15.50 -10.19
N SER A 98 -4.66 -14.66 -10.29
CA SER A 98 -3.38 -14.86 -9.60
C SER A 98 -3.51 -14.81 -8.06
N CYS A 99 -4.57 -14.20 -7.52
CA CYS A 99 -4.87 -14.25 -6.08
C CYS A 99 -5.30 -15.65 -5.62
N GLN A 100 -5.85 -16.46 -6.54
CA GLN A 100 -6.28 -17.84 -6.31
C GLN A 100 -5.31 -18.87 -6.94
N SER A 101 -4.04 -18.49 -7.15
CA SER A 101 -3.01 -19.32 -7.81
C SER A 101 -3.24 -19.62 -9.30
N GLY A 102 -4.09 -18.84 -9.96
CA GLY A 102 -4.27 -18.87 -11.41
C GLY A 102 -3.32 -17.95 -12.17
N PHE A 103 -3.61 -17.73 -13.45
CA PHE A 103 -2.76 -16.96 -14.37
C PHE A 103 -3.41 -15.69 -14.91
N LEU A 104 -4.67 -15.42 -14.55
CA LEU A 104 -5.33 -14.16 -14.90
C LEU A 104 -4.90 -13.05 -13.92
N PRO A 105 -4.83 -11.78 -14.36
CA PRO A 105 -4.49 -10.67 -13.48
C PRO A 105 -5.42 -10.60 -12.26
N GLY A 106 -4.83 -10.73 -11.07
CA GLY A 106 -5.51 -10.64 -9.79
C GLY A 106 -5.08 -9.39 -9.03
N THR A 107 -6.00 -8.79 -8.28
CA THR A 107 -5.73 -7.61 -7.45
C THR A 107 -6.36 -7.74 -6.09
N ASN A 108 -5.60 -7.44 -5.04
CA ASN A 108 -6.11 -7.34 -3.67
C ASN A 108 -6.18 -5.88 -3.23
N ALA A 109 -7.32 -5.45 -2.69
CA ALA A 109 -7.41 -4.25 -1.87
C ALA A 109 -6.95 -4.59 -0.45
N VAL A 110 -5.91 -3.91 0.01
CA VAL A 110 -5.37 -4.04 1.37
C VAL A 110 -5.67 -2.76 2.14
N VAL A 111 -6.23 -2.90 3.33
CA VAL A 111 -6.75 -1.79 4.14
C VAL A 111 -6.06 -1.77 5.50
N TYR A 112 -5.55 -0.60 5.88
CA TYR A 112 -5.02 -0.30 7.20
C TYR A 112 -5.72 0.94 7.77
N SER A 113 -5.86 1.01 9.09
CA SER A 113 -6.47 2.18 9.74
C SER A 113 -5.88 2.48 11.10
N ALA A 114 -5.97 3.74 11.51
CA ALA A 114 -5.72 4.20 12.87
C ALA A 114 -6.58 5.42 13.21
N VAL A 115 -6.82 5.59 14.51
CA VAL A 115 -7.42 6.81 15.06
C VAL A 115 -6.30 7.73 15.55
N VAL A 116 -6.30 8.98 15.10
CA VAL A 116 -5.25 9.97 15.36
C VAL A 116 -5.86 11.28 15.81
N ASP A 117 -5.30 11.88 16.86
CA ASP A 117 -5.59 13.24 17.26
C ASP A 117 -4.66 14.21 16.54
N LEU A 118 -5.23 15.12 15.75
CA LEU A 118 -4.48 16.10 14.98
C LEU A 118 -4.51 17.46 15.67
N ASP A 119 -3.42 18.22 15.56
CA ASP A 119 -3.41 19.61 16.01
C ASP A 119 -4.28 20.45 15.06
N VAL A 120 -5.31 21.09 15.61
CA VAL A 120 -6.27 21.94 14.88
C VAL A 120 -5.69 23.23 14.34
N SER A 121 -4.51 23.64 14.81
CA SER A 121 -3.79 24.79 14.30
C SER A 121 -3.00 24.48 13.01
N CYS A 122 -2.97 23.22 12.58
CA CYS A 122 -2.11 22.73 11.52
C CYS A 122 -2.89 22.10 10.38
N VAL A 123 -2.37 22.26 9.17
CA VAL A 123 -2.77 21.45 8.02
C VAL A 123 -1.74 20.34 7.85
N TRP A 124 -2.22 19.11 7.80
CA TRP A 124 -1.39 17.90 7.78
C TRP A 124 -1.36 17.30 6.38
N ASP A 125 -0.15 17.18 5.82
CA ASP A 125 0.12 16.31 4.68
C ASP A 125 0.38 14.90 5.21
N VAL A 126 -0.58 14.01 4.96
CA VAL A 126 -0.58 12.62 5.42
C VAL A 126 -0.16 11.75 4.27
N ALA A 127 0.94 11.02 4.43
CA ALA A 127 1.59 10.29 3.36
C ALA A 127 1.98 8.86 3.77
N TRP A 128 1.89 7.95 2.82
CA TRP A 128 2.44 6.61 2.91
C TRP A 128 3.30 6.32 1.68
N GLU A 129 4.41 5.62 1.90
CA GLU A 129 5.31 5.22 0.84
C GLU A 129 5.86 3.80 1.01
N THR A 130 6.10 3.11 -0.11
CA THR A 130 6.81 1.83 -0.12
C THR A 130 7.62 1.63 -1.40
N ALA A 131 8.74 0.91 -1.31
CA ALA A 131 9.67 0.64 -2.41
C ALA A 131 9.22 -0.53 -3.31
N ASP A 132 7.92 -0.58 -3.60
CA ASP A 132 7.20 -1.76 -4.11
C ASP A 132 6.23 -1.35 -5.23
N TRP A 133 6.60 -0.40 -6.10
CA TRP A 133 5.67 0.10 -7.13
C TRP A 133 5.63 -0.78 -8.40
N ASN A 134 4.48 -0.81 -9.09
CA ASN A 134 4.30 -1.64 -10.29
C ASN A 134 4.80 -0.98 -11.59
N TYR A 135 5.88 -1.53 -12.18
CA TYR A 135 6.45 -1.08 -13.47
C TYR A 135 5.56 -1.28 -14.71
N PHE A 136 4.51 -2.11 -14.63
CA PHE A 136 3.65 -2.44 -15.78
C PHE A 136 2.53 -1.42 -16.03
N ILE A 137 2.39 -0.40 -15.17
CA ILE A 137 1.45 0.69 -15.37
C ILE A 137 2.18 1.80 -16.15
N ASN A 138 1.63 2.19 -17.31
CA ASN A 138 2.18 3.14 -18.30
C ASN A 138 2.54 4.54 -17.72
N MET A 139 3.56 4.65 -16.87
CA MET A 139 4.15 5.90 -16.41
C MET A 139 5.64 5.92 -16.69
N ASP A 140 6.16 7.11 -16.97
CA ASP A 140 7.56 7.36 -17.25
C ASP A 140 8.46 6.78 -16.13
N ASN A 141 9.49 6.10 -16.57
CA ASN A 141 10.47 5.38 -15.78
C ASN A 141 11.20 6.27 -14.76
N SER A 142 10.86 6.13 -13.48
CA SER A 142 11.68 6.62 -12.35
C SER A 142 12.78 5.62 -12.02
N THR A 143 13.98 6.11 -11.69
CA THR A 143 15.13 5.30 -11.27
C THR A 143 14.96 4.65 -9.90
N LEU A 144 13.95 5.08 -9.12
CA LEU A 144 13.49 4.49 -7.86
C LEU A 144 11.95 4.60 -7.84
N PRO A 145 11.20 3.53 -8.15
CA PRO A 145 9.75 3.62 -8.20
C PRO A 145 9.18 3.32 -6.81
N THR A 146 8.94 4.38 -6.07
CA THR A 146 8.26 4.34 -4.78
C THR A 146 6.77 4.55 -5.01
N ALA A 147 5.93 3.68 -4.47
CA ALA A 147 4.51 3.95 -4.41
C ALA A 147 4.28 5.05 -3.38
N TYR A 148 3.64 6.15 -3.76
CA TYR A 148 3.34 7.26 -2.85
C TYR A 148 1.84 7.55 -2.88
N LEU A 149 1.22 7.53 -1.72
CA LEU A 149 -0.19 7.90 -1.53
C LEU A 149 -0.23 9.01 -0.49
N GLY A 150 -0.98 10.08 -0.77
CA GLY A 150 -1.05 11.24 0.11
C GLY A 150 -2.42 11.89 0.13
N THR A 151 -2.73 12.58 1.22
CA THR A 151 -3.92 13.43 1.37
C THR A 151 -3.64 14.60 2.31
N LEU A 152 -4.41 15.67 2.18
CA LEU A 152 -4.34 16.82 3.07
C LEU A 152 -5.53 16.79 4.04
N ILE A 153 -5.24 16.97 5.33
CA ILE A 153 -6.25 17.10 6.38
C ILE A 153 -6.09 18.48 7.02
N ASP A 154 -7.14 19.30 6.96
CA ASP A 154 -7.23 20.57 7.67
C ASP A 154 -8.27 20.45 8.80
N PRO A 155 -7.85 20.16 10.04
CA PRO A 155 -8.77 20.02 11.16
C PRO A 155 -9.45 21.34 11.56
N SER A 156 -8.97 22.50 11.10
CA SER A 156 -9.64 23.79 11.34
C SER A 156 -10.98 23.90 10.61
N GLN A 157 -11.17 23.12 9.54
CA GLN A 157 -12.45 23.00 8.84
C GLN A 157 -13.41 22.01 9.53
N GLY A 158 -12.97 21.36 10.61
CA GLY A 158 -13.74 20.35 11.33
C GLY A 158 -14.13 19.16 10.44
N CYS A 159 -15.31 18.57 10.70
CA CYS A 159 -15.74 17.34 10.04
C CYS A 159 -16.27 17.52 8.60
N SER A 160 -16.29 18.73 8.03
CA SER A 160 -16.86 18.98 6.69
C SER A 160 -16.01 18.45 5.54
N GLN A 161 -14.75 18.09 5.79
CA GLN A 161 -13.80 17.57 4.80
C GLN A 161 -13.71 16.04 4.81
N SER A 162 -14.51 15.35 5.64
CA SER A 162 -14.46 13.89 5.75
C SER A 162 -14.68 13.25 4.37
N VAL A 163 -13.74 12.40 3.96
CA VAL A 163 -13.84 11.60 2.74
C VAL A 163 -14.00 10.16 3.20
N VAL A 164 -15.25 9.76 3.45
CA VAL A 164 -15.61 8.39 3.81
C VAL A 164 -15.92 7.64 2.51
N ARG A 165 -15.31 6.47 2.32
CA ARG A 165 -15.54 5.62 1.15
C ARG A 165 -16.68 4.63 1.40
#